data_AF-A0A2V8ESN1-F1
#
_entry.id   AF-A0A2V8ESN1-F1
#
_cell.length_a   1.000
_cell.length_b   1.000
_cell.length_c   1.000
_cell.angle_alpha   90.00
_cell.angle_beta   90.00
_cell.angle_gamma   90.00
#
_symmetry.space_group_name_H-M   'P 1'
#
loop_
_entity.id
_entity.type
_entity.pdbx_description
1 polymer ?
#
loop_
_entity_poly.entity_id
_entity_poly.type
_entity_poly.pdbx_seq_one_letter_code
_entity_poly.pdbx_strand_id
1 'polypeptide(L)'
;MTPNRLLLPTIVCAIGVSPATLPQTINPSAREILNGARPLLTAEIASVLEAARHAIDGRTCRLSYQPGGPGPEVLMGSNGRPRFVRAVSGFNSIAGSMWTSTSSSGSVSTVQPPQETHVDVVSFTEYTNAPARSCGGATLGGELVIEYERHSLDNQWTVKARTRTSQELATPIFDILAGATPVESGGRRQIGERPARSLVAPWPLPSDAQPASPLPPGVTQSLWIDTDSLLPLRWSISMPAMSGRGMPAIPDYGLSFTYDPSLDVRPPDGVARPDCVR
;
A
#
# COMPACT_ATOMS: atom_id res chain seq x y z
N MET A 1 46.17 83.94 24.65
CA MET A 1 46.84 82.64 24.82
C MET A 1 45.77 81.59 25.08
N THR A 2 45.37 80.90 24.03
CA THR A 2 44.36 79.83 23.99
C THR A 2 45.08 78.49 23.89
N PRO A 3 44.82 77.49 24.75
CA PRO A 3 45.36 76.15 24.55
C PRO A 3 44.43 75.33 23.63
N ASN A 4 45.06 74.80 22.60
CA ASN A 4 44.55 73.87 21.59
C ASN A 4 43.98 72.59 22.20
N ARG A 5 42.75 72.22 21.82
CA ARG A 5 42.17 70.89 22.05
C ARG A 5 42.64 69.93 20.97
N LEU A 6 43.35 68.87 21.36
CA LEU A 6 43.63 67.70 20.53
C LEU A 6 42.35 66.84 20.41
N LEU A 7 41.86 66.67 19.18
CA LEU A 7 40.83 65.69 18.83
C LEU A 7 41.52 64.36 18.48
N LEU A 8 41.22 63.30 19.24
CA LEU A 8 41.54 61.92 18.86
C LEU A 8 40.46 61.39 17.90
N PRO A 9 40.82 60.68 16.82
CA PRO A 9 39.85 60.00 15.97
C PRO A 9 39.41 58.66 16.60
N THR A 10 38.12 58.54 16.87
CA THR A 10 37.46 57.28 17.26
C THR A 10 37.41 56.34 16.06
N ILE A 11 38.14 55.23 16.11
CA ILE A 11 38.06 54.16 15.12
C ILE A 11 36.77 53.36 15.36
N VAL A 12 35.83 53.44 14.43
CA VAL A 12 34.62 52.61 14.42
C VAL A 12 34.97 51.28 13.76
N CYS A 13 35.13 50.21 14.55
CA CYS A 13 35.19 48.85 14.05
C CYS A 13 33.80 48.41 13.57
N ALA A 14 33.57 48.44 12.26
CA ALA A 14 32.43 47.76 11.65
C ALA A 14 32.65 46.24 11.72
N ILE A 15 31.91 45.56 12.60
CA ILE A 15 31.84 44.09 12.62
C ILE A 15 31.00 43.69 11.41
N GLY A 16 31.65 43.29 10.32
CA GLY A 16 30.99 42.69 9.17
C GLY A 16 30.37 41.36 9.58
N VAL A 17 29.04 41.32 9.66
CA VAL A 17 28.30 40.06 9.77
C VAL A 17 28.41 39.38 8.41
N SER A 18 29.33 38.43 8.28
CA SER A 18 29.35 37.54 7.12
C SER A 18 28.04 36.74 7.12
N PRO A 19 27.23 36.78 6.05
CA PRO A 19 26.13 35.84 5.91
C PRO A 19 26.76 34.45 5.84
N ALA A 20 26.48 33.62 6.84
CA ALA A 20 26.80 32.21 6.79
C ALA A 20 26.05 31.61 5.58
N THR A 21 26.79 31.38 4.49
CA THR A 21 26.33 30.56 3.38
C THR A 21 26.17 29.15 3.94
N LEU A 22 24.93 28.78 4.27
CA LEU A 22 24.57 27.39 4.47
C LEU A 22 25.06 26.62 3.24
N PRO A 23 25.82 25.53 3.39
CA PRO A 23 26.24 24.74 2.25
C PRO A 23 24.99 24.30 1.50
N GLN A 24 24.85 24.77 0.25
CA GLN A 24 23.83 24.24 -0.65
C GLN A 24 24.23 22.79 -0.92
N THR A 25 23.59 21.85 -0.25
CA THR A 25 23.74 20.43 -0.54
C THR A 25 23.25 20.24 -1.97
N ILE A 26 24.18 20.05 -2.91
CA ILE A 26 23.90 19.93 -4.35
C ILE A 26 23.01 18.71 -4.64
N ASN A 27 22.91 17.77 -3.69
CA ASN A 27 22.04 16.62 -3.77
C ASN A 27 21.52 16.23 -2.37
N PRO A 28 20.39 16.80 -1.91
CA PRO A 28 19.83 16.44 -0.61
C PRO A 28 19.40 14.97 -0.61
N SER A 29 19.59 14.28 0.52
CA SER A 29 19.09 12.93 0.73
C SER A 29 17.56 12.89 0.70
N ALA A 30 16.97 11.72 0.40
CA ALA A 30 15.51 11.55 0.42
C ALA A 30 14.87 11.93 1.77
N ARG A 31 15.58 11.72 2.89
CA ARG A 31 15.13 12.12 4.23
C ARG A 31 15.11 13.64 4.38
N GLU A 32 16.14 14.34 3.92
CA GLU A 32 16.19 15.81 3.93
C GLU A 32 15.10 16.40 3.02
N ILE A 33 14.89 15.81 1.84
CA ILE A 33 13.81 16.17 0.92
C ILE A 33 12.45 16.08 1.61
N LEU A 34 12.14 14.92 2.22
CA LEU A 34 10.86 14.70 2.91
C LEU A 34 10.65 15.66 4.09
N ASN A 35 11.72 15.97 4.82
CA ASN A 35 11.68 16.90 5.94
C ASN A 35 11.60 18.39 5.53
N GLY A 36 11.81 18.71 4.25
CA GLY A 36 11.71 20.08 3.74
C GLY A 36 10.30 20.68 3.87
N ALA A 37 10.22 21.97 4.22
CA ALA A 37 8.92 22.64 4.40
C ALA A 37 8.20 22.96 3.09
N ARG A 38 8.94 23.20 2.00
CA ARG A 38 8.37 23.52 0.69
C ARG A 38 7.77 22.29 0.00
N PRO A 39 6.84 22.46 -0.95
CA PRO A 39 6.43 21.37 -1.84
C PRO A 39 7.62 20.74 -2.56
N LEU A 40 7.55 19.42 -2.75
CA LEU A 40 8.54 18.66 -3.50
C LEU A 40 8.40 18.88 -5.01
N LEU A 41 9.54 18.93 -5.69
CA LEU A 41 9.62 18.90 -7.15
C LEU A 41 9.43 17.47 -7.68
N THR A 42 9.05 17.32 -8.94
CA THR A 42 8.85 16.00 -9.58
C THR A 42 10.09 15.11 -9.48
N ALA A 43 11.29 15.66 -9.67
CA ALA A 43 12.55 14.90 -9.55
C ALA A 43 12.83 14.45 -8.11
N GLU A 44 12.43 15.25 -7.13
CA GLU A 44 12.57 14.93 -5.70
C GLU A 44 11.60 13.83 -5.30
N ILE A 45 10.37 13.88 -5.80
CA ILE A 45 9.37 12.80 -5.63
C ILE A 45 9.90 11.48 -6.20
N ALA A 46 10.46 11.50 -7.41
CA ALA A 46 11.06 10.31 -8.02
C ALA A 46 12.21 9.75 -7.15
N SER A 47 13.07 10.62 -6.62
CA SER A 47 14.17 10.25 -5.73
C SER A 47 13.68 9.66 -4.39
N VAL A 48 12.62 10.24 -3.82
CA VAL A 48 11.96 9.73 -2.61
C VAL A 48 11.35 8.36 -2.85
N LEU A 49 10.64 8.17 -3.96
CA LEU A 49 10.02 6.89 -4.30
C LEU A 49 11.08 5.81 -4.54
N GLU A 50 12.19 6.14 -5.20
CA GLU A 50 13.32 5.21 -5.37
C GLU A 50 13.92 4.82 -4.02
N ALA A 51 14.15 5.79 -3.13
CA ALA A 51 14.68 5.51 -1.80
C ALA A 51 13.69 4.71 -0.94
N ALA A 52 12.39 4.94 -1.09
CA ALA A 52 11.34 4.16 -0.42
C ALA A 52 11.30 2.71 -0.94
N ARG A 53 11.43 2.49 -2.25
CA ARG A 53 11.56 1.15 -2.85
C ARG A 53 12.77 0.39 -2.30
N HIS A 54 13.91 1.06 -2.23
CA HIS A 54 15.10 0.48 -1.61
C HIS A 54 14.90 0.21 -0.12
N ALA A 55 14.17 1.06 0.61
CA ALA A 55 13.91 0.86 2.03
C ALA A 55 13.01 -0.36 2.31
N ILE A 56 12.07 -0.68 1.41
CA ILE A 56 11.14 -1.80 1.58
C ILE A 56 11.60 -3.11 0.95
N ASP A 57 12.60 -3.11 0.08
CA ASP A 57 13.06 -4.32 -0.61
C ASP A 57 13.38 -5.47 0.37
N GLY A 58 12.82 -6.64 0.11
CA GLY A 58 12.97 -7.83 0.94
C GLY A 58 12.31 -7.75 2.31
N ARG A 59 11.63 -6.66 2.66
CA ARG A 59 10.90 -6.55 3.93
C ARG A 59 9.52 -7.17 3.84
N THR A 60 9.12 -7.76 4.95
CA THR A 60 7.76 -8.23 5.19
C THR A 60 6.94 -7.20 5.93
N CYS A 61 5.67 -7.05 5.55
CA CYS A 61 4.71 -6.23 6.28
C CYS A 61 3.30 -6.81 6.20
N ARG A 62 2.46 -6.42 7.16
CA ARG A 62 1.01 -6.63 7.10
C ARG A 62 0.33 -5.34 6.67
N LEU A 63 -0.58 -5.44 5.69
CA LEU A 63 -1.47 -4.36 5.29
C LEU A 63 -2.80 -4.52 6.01
N SER A 64 -3.18 -3.55 6.82
CA SER A 64 -4.40 -3.64 7.65
C SER A 64 -5.07 -2.29 7.84
N TYR A 65 -6.40 -2.26 7.98
CA TYR A 65 -7.13 -1.00 8.17
C TYR A 65 -6.67 -0.24 9.43
N GLN A 66 -6.44 -1.00 10.51
CA GLN A 66 -5.85 -0.54 11.76
C GLN A 66 -4.42 -1.09 11.87
N PRO A 67 -3.43 -0.30 12.32
CA PRO A 67 -2.07 -0.79 12.57
C PRO A 67 -2.06 -2.04 13.45
N GLY A 68 -1.32 -3.08 13.07
CA GLY A 68 -1.26 -4.37 13.78
C GLY A 68 -2.50 -5.26 13.66
N GLY A 69 -3.59 -4.77 13.04
CA GLY A 69 -4.81 -5.55 12.81
C GLY A 69 -4.65 -6.68 11.79
N PRO A 70 -5.71 -7.47 11.55
CA PRO A 70 -5.69 -8.53 10.53
C PRO A 70 -5.63 -7.93 9.12
N GLY A 71 -5.02 -8.68 8.21
CA GLY A 71 -4.94 -8.32 6.80
C GLY A 71 -3.85 -9.11 6.06
N PRO A 72 -3.73 -8.91 4.73
CA PRO A 72 -2.74 -9.61 3.93
C PRO A 72 -1.31 -9.27 4.37
N GLU A 73 -0.49 -10.31 4.40
CA GLU A 73 0.94 -10.25 4.66
C GLU A 73 1.66 -10.21 3.32
N VAL A 74 2.68 -9.36 3.21
CA VAL A 74 3.31 -9.03 1.94
C VAL A 74 4.82 -9.11 2.11
N LEU A 75 5.50 -9.82 1.21
CA LEU A 75 6.93 -9.65 0.98
C LEU A 75 7.12 -8.66 -0.16
N MET A 76 7.78 -7.55 0.11
CA MET A 76 8.06 -6.52 -0.89
C MET A 76 9.24 -6.89 -1.77
N GLY A 77 9.13 -6.57 -3.06
CA GLY A 77 10.23 -6.59 -4.01
C GLY A 77 10.84 -5.20 -4.23
N SER A 78 12.02 -5.18 -4.84
CA SER A 78 12.81 -3.97 -5.12
C SER A 78 12.13 -2.96 -6.05
N ASN A 79 11.14 -3.37 -6.84
CA ASN A 79 10.41 -2.51 -7.77
C ASN A 79 9.22 -1.77 -7.13
N GLY A 80 9.05 -1.85 -5.81
CA GLY A 80 7.93 -1.24 -5.10
C GLY A 80 6.63 -2.03 -5.18
N ARG A 81 6.68 -3.26 -5.73
CA ARG A 81 5.54 -4.17 -5.82
C ARG A 81 5.75 -5.40 -4.92
N PRO A 82 4.68 -6.09 -4.53
CA PRO A 82 4.79 -7.38 -3.86
C PRO A 82 5.54 -8.39 -4.72
N ARG A 83 6.39 -9.18 -4.07
CA ARG A 83 6.89 -10.45 -4.62
C ARG A 83 5.98 -11.61 -4.21
N PHE A 84 5.55 -11.58 -2.95
CA PHE A 84 4.63 -12.55 -2.40
C PHE A 84 3.55 -11.86 -1.57
N VAL A 85 2.34 -12.40 -1.63
CA VAL A 85 1.22 -12.00 -0.78
C VAL A 85 0.63 -13.26 -0.16
N ARG A 86 0.43 -13.25 1.15
CA ARG A 86 -0.29 -14.27 1.89
C ARG A 86 -1.54 -13.66 2.49
N ALA A 87 -2.69 -14.30 2.34
CA ALA A 87 -3.91 -13.90 3.01
C ALA A 87 -4.58 -15.11 3.66
N VAL A 88 -5.29 -14.84 4.75
CA VAL A 88 -6.20 -15.80 5.37
C VAL A 88 -7.58 -15.18 5.32
N SER A 89 -8.52 -15.88 4.71
CA SER A 89 -9.93 -15.53 4.66
C SER A 89 -10.76 -16.70 5.18
N GLY A 90 -12.04 -16.46 5.44
CA GLY A 90 -12.96 -17.51 5.84
C GLY A 90 -14.36 -17.24 5.30
N PHE A 91 -15.11 -18.30 5.00
CA PHE A 91 -16.51 -18.21 4.63
C PHE A 91 -17.32 -19.31 5.32
N ASN A 92 -18.60 -19.03 5.57
CA ASN A 92 -19.53 -20.03 6.09
C ASN A 92 -20.13 -20.79 4.92
N SER A 93 -19.95 -22.10 4.88
CA SER A 93 -20.62 -22.99 3.94
C SER A 93 -21.84 -23.63 4.62
N ILE A 94 -22.98 -23.66 3.93
CA ILE A 94 -24.19 -24.33 4.42
C ILE A 94 -24.31 -25.65 3.65
N ALA A 95 -24.09 -26.77 4.34
CA ALA A 95 -24.37 -28.09 3.81
C ALA A 95 -25.68 -28.62 4.40
N GLY A 96 -26.70 -28.79 3.54
CA GLY A 96 -28.00 -29.34 3.89
C GLY A 96 -29.10 -28.88 2.93
N SER A 97 -29.85 -29.81 2.36
CA SER A 97 -31.02 -29.50 1.52
C SER A 97 -32.29 -29.55 2.37
N MET A 98 -33.05 -28.46 2.39
CA MET A 98 -34.32 -28.38 3.12
C MET A 98 -35.44 -28.97 2.24
N TRP A 99 -35.65 -30.29 2.32
CA TRP A 99 -36.80 -30.94 1.69
C TRP A 99 -37.68 -31.52 2.80
N THR A 100 -38.84 -30.91 3.02
CA THR A 100 -39.92 -31.51 3.80
C THR A 100 -40.73 -32.42 2.87
N SER A 101 -40.54 -33.73 2.98
CA SER A 101 -41.46 -34.71 2.38
C SER A 101 -42.40 -35.25 3.45
N THR A 102 -43.68 -34.86 3.37
CA THR A 102 -44.73 -35.48 4.17
C THR A 102 -45.10 -36.81 3.52
N SER A 103 -44.68 -37.92 4.13
CA SER A 103 -45.19 -39.23 3.73
C SER A 103 -46.64 -39.40 4.20
N SER A 104 -47.48 -40.05 3.39
CA SER A 104 -48.91 -40.30 3.65
C SER A 104 -49.18 -41.23 4.85
N SER A 105 -48.15 -41.61 5.61
CA SER A 105 -48.19 -42.55 6.74
C SER A 105 -48.10 -41.87 8.12
N GLY A 106 -48.02 -40.55 8.20
CA GLY A 106 -47.98 -39.82 9.48
C GLY A 106 -46.63 -39.82 10.20
N SER A 107 -45.56 -40.31 9.56
CA SER A 107 -44.20 -40.27 10.13
C SER A 107 -43.57 -38.89 9.89
N VAL A 108 -43.29 -38.16 10.97
CA VAL A 108 -42.52 -36.91 10.97
C VAL A 108 -41.04 -37.26 10.86
N SER A 109 -40.41 -36.99 9.71
CA SER A 109 -38.95 -37.01 9.59
C SER A 109 -38.38 -35.81 10.34
N THR A 110 -37.48 -36.06 11.30
CA THR A 110 -36.70 -35.01 11.96
C THR A 110 -35.84 -34.29 10.94
N VAL A 111 -36.13 -33.01 10.73
CA VAL A 111 -35.31 -32.10 9.93
C VAL A 111 -33.97 -31.92 10.64
N GLN A 112 -32.89 -32.40 10.04
CA GLN A 112 -31.55 -32.07 10.53
C GLN A 112 -31.30 -30.59 10.21
N PRO A 113 -30.98 -29.74 11.21
CA PRO A 113 -30.65 -28.36 10.93
C PRO A 113 -29.44 -28.31 10.00
N PRO A 114 -29.39 -27.34 9.05
CA PRO A 114 -28.23 -27.17 8.19
C PRO A 114 -26.97 -27.07 9.06
N GLN A 115 -25.97 -27.91 8.77
CA GLN A 115 -24.68 -27.79 9.42
C GLN A 115 -23.93 -26.65 8.74
N GLU A 116 -23.85 -25.51 9.42
CA GLU A 116 -22.92 -24.45 9.05
C GLU A 116 -21.50 -24.93 9.30
N THR A 117 -20.71 -25.03 8.24
CA THR A 117 -19.29 -25.38 8.34
C THR A 117 -18.48 -24.18 7.92
N HIS A 118 -17.70 -23.63 8.85
CA HIS A 118 -16.75 -22.55 8.55
C HIS A 118 -15.55 -23.13 7.80
N VAL A 119 -15.19 -22.51 6.68
CA VAL A 119 -14.05 -22.89 5.87
C VAL A 119 -13.03 -21.75 5.90
N ASP A 120 -11.86 -22.03 6.45
CA ASP A 120 -10.71 -21.13 6.34
C ASP A 120 -9.99 -21.39 5.02
N VAL A 121 -9.64 -20.32 4.32
CA VAL A 121 -8.88 -20.36 3.08
C VAL A 121 -7.58 -19.61 3.30
N VAL A 122 -6.46 -20.32 3.15
CA VAL A 122 -5.14 -19.70 3.07
C VAL A 122 -4.81 -19.54 1.60
N SER A 123 -4.67 -18.29 1.15
CA SER A 123 -4.20 -17.98 -0.19
C SER A 123 -2.78 -17.42 -0.15
N PHE A 124 -2.00 -17.79 -1.16
CA PHE A 124 -0.67 -17.27 -1.38
C PHE A 124 -0.51 -16.94 -2.86
N THR A 125 -0.06 -15.72 -3.16
CA THR A 125 0.14 -15.22 -4.52
C THR A 125 1.61 -14.89 -4.71
N GLU A 126 2.22 -15.47 -5.74
CA GLU A 126 3.56 -15.16 -6.19
C GLU A 126 3.51 -14.30 -7.46
N TYR A 127 4.15 -13.14 -7.39
CA TYR A 127 4.42 -12.25 -8.52
C TYR A 127 5.82 -12.55 -9.03
N THR A 128 5.91 -13.20 -10.19
CA THR A 128 7.17 -13.80 -10.67
C THR A 128 8.11 -12.80 -11.34
N ASN A 129 7.61 -11.61 -11.71
CA ASN A 129 8.24 -10.66 -12.63
C ASN A 129 8.64 -11.27 -14.00
N ALA A 130 8.16 -12.47 -14.32
CA ALA A 130 8.39 -13.14 -15.61
C ALA A 130 7.21 -12.91 -16.56
N PRO A 131 7.44 -12.88 -17.88
CA PRO A 131 6.35 -12.74 -18.85
C PRO A 131 5.44 -13.98 -18.84
N ALA A 132 4.12 -13.77 -18.85
CA ALA A 132 3.15 -14.85 -18.95
C ALA A 132 3.16 -15.52 -20.34
N ARG A 133 3.18 -16.85 -20.34
CA ARG A 133 3.08 -17.68 -21.55
C ARG A 133 2.08 -18.82 -21.34
N SER A 134 1.40 -19.23 -22.40
CA SER A 134 0.59 -20.44 -22.37
C SER A 134 1.50 -21.67 -22.34
N CYS A 135 0.98 -22.80 -21.87
CA CYS A 135 1.71 -24.07 -21.93
C CYS A 135 1.95 -24.57 -23.36
N GLY A 136 1.27 -23.97 -24.35
CA GLY A 136 1.56 -24.13 -25.78
C GLY A 136 2.64 -23.19 -26.32
N GLY A 137 3.24 -22.33 -25.48
CA GLY A 137 4.35 -21.44 -25.83
C GLY A 137 3.95 -20.04 -26.33
N ALA A 138 2.66 -19.73 -26.43
CA ALA A 138 2.21 -18.41 -26.87
C ALA A 138 2.42 -17.35 -25.78
N THR A 139 2.84 -16.13 -26.15
CA THR A 139 2.91 -15.00 -25.22
C THR A 139 1.51 -14.51 -24.90
N LEU A 140 1.18 -14.38 -23.61
CA LEU A 140 -0.16 -13.97 -23.15
C LEU A 140 -0.26 -12.48 -22.78
N GLY A 141 0.87 -11.76 -22.83
CA GLY A 141 0.98 -10.38 -22.35
C GLY A 141 0.97 -10.33 -20.82
N GLY A 142 1.66 -9.33 -20.25
CA GLY A 142 1.72 -9.17 -18.79
C GLY A 142 2.61 -10.18 -18.07
N GLU A 143 2.48 -10.16 -16.74
CA GLU A 143 3.31 -10.94 -15.81
C GLU A 143 2.65 -12.28 -15.47
N LEU A 144 3.45 -13.34 -15.33
CA LEU A 144 3.04 -14.63 -14.80
C LEU A 144 2.84 -14.52 -13.28
N VAL A 145 1.67 -14.91 -12.80
CA VAL A 145 1.32 -14.98 -11.38
C VAL A 145 0.97 -16.40 -11.02
N ILE A 146 1.50 -16.89 -9.90
CA ILE A 146 1.17 -18.22 -9.36
C ILE A 146 0.32 -18.04 -8.11
N GLU A 147 -0.84 -18.69 -8.10
CA GLU A 147 -1.77 -18.67 -6.96
C GLU A 147 -1.83 -20.06 -6.33
N TYR A 148 -1.60 -20.09 -5.03
CA TYR A 148 -1.72 -21.26 -4.19
C TYR A 148 -2.89 -21.03 -3.25
N GLU A 149 -3.74 -22.03 -3.11
CA GLU A 149 -4.91 -21.94 -2.24
C GLU A 149 -5.08 -23.25 -1.47
N ARG A 150 -5.31 -23.15 -0.16
CA ARG A 150 -5.56 -24.28 0.71
C ARG A 150 -6.80 -24.04 1.54
N HIS A 151 -7.74 -24.98 1.46
CA HIS A 151 -8.98 -24.96 2.23
C HIS A 151 -8.80 -25.77 3.51
N SER A 152 -9.41 -25.34 4.61
CA SER A 152 -9.32 -26.08 5.88
C SER A 152 -10.00 -27.44 5.86
N LEU A 153 -10.93 -27.68 4.92
CA LEU A 153 -11.70 -28.91 4.81
C LEU A 153 -10.88 -30.10 4.29
N ASP A 154 -10.11 -29.90 3.22
CA ASP A 154 -9.30 -30.94 2.59
C ASP A 154 -7.79 -30.82 2.93
N ASN A 155 -7.39 -29.64 3.43
CA ASN A 155 -6.03 -29.26 3.75
C ASN A 155 -5.07 -29.50 2.56
N GLN A 156 -5.59 -29.53 1.33
CA GLN A 156 -4.81 -29.73 0.11
C GLN A 156 -4.50 -28.39 -0.54
N TRP A 157 -3.28 -28.25 -1.04
CA TRP A 157 -2.91 -27.10 -1.86
C TRP A 157 -3.37 -27.30 -3.29
N THR A 158 -4.13 -26.34 -3.80
CA THR A 158 -4.38 -26.16 -5.23
C THR A 158 -3.45 -25.08 -5.75
N VAL A 159 -2.90 -25.26 -6.96
CA VAL A 159 -2.01 -24.27 -7.58
C VAL A 159 -2.43 -24.00 -9.01
N LYS A 160 -2.49 -22.73 -9.37
CA LYS A 160 -2.79 -22.28 -10.73
C LYS A 160 -1.86 -21.15 -11.16
N ALA A 161 -1.51 -21.15 -12.43
CA ALA A 161 -0.83 -20.05 -13.08
C ALA A 161 -1.87 -19.19 -13.82
N ARG A 162 -1.72 -17.86 -13.74
CA ARG A 162 -2.51 -16.92 -14.52
C ARG A 162 -1.67 -15.73 -14.96
N THR A 163 -2.22 -14.97 -15.90
CA THR A 163 -1.71 -13.63 -16.19
C THR A 163 -2.15 -12.66 -15.08
N ARG A 164 -1.25 -11.74 -14.70
CA ARG A 164 -1.56 -10.62 -13.81
C ARG A 164 -2.72 -9.78 -14.38
N THR A 165 -3.65 -9.36 -13.53
CA THR A 165 -4.80 -8.55 -13.93
C THR A 165 -4.73 -7.16 -13.32
N SER A 166 -5.72 -6.30 -13.62
CA SER A 166 -5.90 -5.01 -12.95
C SER A 166 -6.52 -5.15 -11.55
N GLN A 167 -7.00 -6.34 -11.19
CA GLN A 167 -7.70 -6.61 -9.93
C GLN A 167 -6.76 -7.13 -8.82
N GLU A 168 -5.45 -6.92 -8.94
CA GLU A 168 -4.51 -7.33 -7.89
C GLU A 168 -4.74 -6.54 -6.60
N LEU A 169 -4.44 -7.19 -5.49
CA LEU A 169 -4.54 -6.62 -4.16
C LEU A 169 -3.83 -5.26 -4.11
N ALA A 170 -4.59 -4.24 -3.68
CA ALA A 170 -4.05 -2.92 -3.38
C ALA A 170 -3.19 -2.31 -4.50
N THR A 171 -3.51 -2.61 -5.76
CA THR A 171 -2.82 -2.08 -6.95
C THR A 171 -2.51 -0.57 -6.87
N PRO A 172 -3.44 0.32 -6.45
CA PRO A 172 -3.15 1.75 -6.38
C PRO A 172 -1.99 2.12 -5.44
N ILE A 173 -1.81 1.37 -4.35
CA ILE A 173 -0.70 1.56 -3.41
C ILE A 173 0.63 1.27 -4.11
N PHE A 174 0.69 0.11 -4.75
CA PHE A 174 1.91 -0.39 -5.37
C PHE A 174 2.24 0.32 -6.68
N ASP A 175 1.25 0.90 -7.35
CA ASP A 175 1.48 1.75 -8.53
C ASP A 175 2.11 3.09 -8.16
N ILE A 176 1.72 3.69 -7.02
CA ILE A 176 2.45 4.85 -6.47
C ILE A 176 3.88 4.45 -6.11
N LEU A 177 4.07 3.36 -5.37
CA LEU A 177 5.39 2.89 -4.96
C LEU A 177 6.30 2.54 -6.14
N ALA A 178 5.77 1.96 -7.21
CA ALA A 178 6.50 1.68 -8.44
C ALA A 178 6.74 2.92 -9.30
N GLY A 179 6.17 4.08 -8.95
CA GLY A 179 6.23 5.30 -9.76
C GLY A 179 5.39 5.25 -11.04
N ALA A 180 4.47 4.29 -11.15
CA ALA A 180 3.54 4.16 -12.27
C ALA A 180 2.38 5.16 -12.19
N THR A 181 2.00 5.58 -10.98
CA THR A 181 1.04 6.67 -10.76
C THR A 181 1.78 7.99 -10.55
N PRO A 182 1.56 9.02 -11.38
CA PRO A 182 2.05 10.37 -11.11
C PRO A 182 1.47 10.89 -9.80
N VAL A 183 2.32 11.42 -8.93
CA VAL A 183 1.92 11.98 -7.63
C VAL A 183 2.46 13.38 -7.44
N GLU A 184 1.75 14.15 -6.64
CA GLU A 184 2.13 15.49 -6.19
C GLU A 184 2.62 15.46 -4.75
N SER A 185 3.36 16.51 -4.38
CA SER A 185 3.76 16.72 -3.00
C SER A 185 2.55 17.07 -2.14
N GLY A 186 2.24 16.22 -1.17
CA GLY A 186 1.29 16.57 -0.12
C GLY A 186 1.96 17.17 1.13
N GLY A 187 1.15 17.27 2.18
CA GLY A 187 1.52 17.82 3.47
C GLY A 187 2.35 16.86 4.33
N ARG A 188 2.83 17.39 5.46
CA ARG A 188 3.48 16.62 6.53
C ARG A 188 2.54 16.50 7.72
N ARG A 189 2.53 15.35 8.38
CA ARG A 189 1.81 15.14 9.65
C ARG A 189 2.42 13.97 10.42
N GLN A 190 1.98 13.81 11.66
CA GLN A 190 2.25 12.62 12.46
C GLN A 190 1.29 11.49 12.07
N ILE A 191 1.81 10.29 11.83
CA ILE A 191 1.05 9.04 11.69
C ILE A 191 1.39 8.17 12.90
N GLY A 192 0.54 8.19 13.92
CA GLY A 192 0.94 7.74 15.26
C GLY A 192 2.06 8.64 15.78
N GLU A 193 3.16 8.04 16.23
CA GLU A 193 4.36 8.76 16.72
C GLU A 193 5.39 9.06 15.61
N ARG A 194 5.05 8.76 14.35
CA ARG A 194 6.00 8.79 13.23
C ARG A 194 5.76 9.99 12.30
N PRO A 195 6.77 10.85 12.08
CA PRO A 195 6.64 11.96 11.16
C PRO A 195 6.60 11.44 9.72
N ALA A 196 5.60 11.88 8.96
CA ALA A 196 5.42 11.44 7.58
C ALA A 196 5.06 12.58 6.65
N ARG A 197 5.38 12.38 5.37
CA ARG A 197 4.90 13.22 4.28
C ARG A 197 4.08 12.39 3.31
N SER A 198 2.96 12.94 2.86
CA SER A 198 2.12 12.30 1.83
C SER A 198 2.62 12.61 0.42
N LEU A 199 2.57 11.61 -0.44
CA LEU A 199 2.53 11.74 -1.90
C LEU A 199 1.10 11.51 -2.36
N VAL A 200 0.53 12.44 -3.13
CA VAL A 200 -0.92 12.50 -3.39
C VAL A 200 -1.21 12.32 -4.86
N ALA A 201 -2.23 11.54 -5.20
CA ALA A 201 -2.75 11.44 -6.56
C ALA A 201 -4.28 11.48 -6.56
N PRO A 202 -4.91 11.81 -7.69
CA PRO A 202 -6.32 11.50 -7.88
C PRO A 202 -6.59 10.02 -7.61
N TRP A 203 -7.73 9.71 -6.98
CA TRP A 203 -8.16 8.33 -6.81
C TRP A 203 -8.77 7.82 -8.12
N PRO A 204 -8.16 6.83 -8.80
CA PRO A 204 -8.78 6.23 -9.96
C PRO A 204 -9.97 5.38 -9.51
N LEU A 205 -11.12 5.59 -10.14
CA LEU A 205 -12.22 4.63 -10.03
C LEU A 205 -11.74 3.29 -10.59
N PRO A 206 -11.86 2.18 -9.85
CA PRO A 206 -11.64 0.86 -10.41
C PRO A 206 -12.51 0.70 -11.67
N SER A 207 -11.96 0.16 -12.75
CA SER A 207 -12.63 0.05 -14.06
C SER A 207 -13.98 -0.67 -14.00
N ASP A 208 -14.12 -1.56 -13.02
CA ASP A 208 -15.27 -2.45 -12.87
C ASP A 208 -16.20 -1.97 -11.75
N ALA A 209 -15.83 -0.89 -11.05
CA ALA A 209 -16.69 -0.27 -10.07
C ALA A 209 -17.79 0.51 -10.79
N GLN A 210 -19.03 0.06 -10.63
CA GLN A 210 -20.21 0.87 -10.91
C GLN A 210 -20.64 1.54 -9.60
N PRO A 211 -20.16 2.75 -9.29
CA PRO A 211 -20.65 3.43 -8.11
C PRO A 211 -22.13 3.74 -8.32
N ALA A 212 -22.95 3.50 -7.30
CA ALA A 212 -24.39 3.80 -7.33
C ALA A 212 -24.68 5.30 -7.55
N SER A 213 -23.66 6.16 -7.45
CA SER A 213 -23.71 7.58 -7.77
C SER A 213 -22.33 8.04 -8.26
N PRO A 214 -22.24 9.12 -9.06
CA PRO A 214 -20.97 9.69 -9.44
C PRO A 214 -20.12 9.99 -8.21
N LEU A 215 -18.83 9.60 -8.23
CA LEU A 215 -17.94 10.00 -7.15
C LEU A 215 -17.90 11.52 -7.06
N PRO A 216 -17.89 12.07 -5.83
CA PRO A 216 -17.58 13.48 -5.62
C PRO A 216 -16.32 13.89 -6.37
N PRO A 217 -16.27 15.10 -6.95
CA PRO A 217 -15.02 15.60 -7.52
C PRO A 217 -13.96 15.74 -6.43
N GLY A 218 -12.70 15.48 -6.79
CA GLY A 218 -11.56 15.72 -5.90
C GLY A 218 -11.27 14.61 -4.89
N VAL A 219 -11.77 13.39 -5.09
CA VAL A 219 -11.30 12.23 -4.29
C VAL A 219 -9.83 11.97 -4.61
N THR A 220 -9.00 11.90 -3.58
CA THR A 220 -7.57 11.65 -3.71
C THR A 220 -7.17 10.41 -2.94
N GLN A 221 -6.05 9.84 -3.35
CA GLN A 221 -5.30 8.85 -2.58
C GLN A 221 -3.97 9.43 -2.15
N SER A 222 -3.50 9.04 -0.98
CA SER A 222 -2.26 9.52 -0.37
C SER A 222 -1.43 8.36 0.14
N LEU A 223 -0.17 8.29 -0.27
CA LEU A 223 0.84 7.41 0.33
C LEU A 223 1.71 8.21 1.31
N TRP A 224 1.62 7.89 2.59
CA TRP A 224 2.39 8.52 3.67
C TRP A 224 3.71 7.78 3.85
N ILE A 225 4.83 8.47 3.62
CA ILE A 225 6.18 7.93 3.78
C ILE A 225 6.80 8.57 5.02
N ASP A 226 7.35 7.72 5.89
CA ASP A 226 8.10 8.13 7.08
C ASP A 226 9.31 8.97 6.70
N THR A 227 9.46 10.14 7.31
CA THR A 227 10.56 11.06 6.97
C THR A 227 11.92 10.56 7.43
N ASP A 228 11.93 9.65 8.42
CA ASP A 228 13.15 9.17 9.06
C ASP A 228 13.62 7.84 8.47
N SER A 229 12.72 6.87 8.32
CA SER A 229 13.06 5.53 7.82
C SER A 229 12.82 5.34 6.34
N LEU A 230 12.11 6.27 5.67
CA LEU A 230 11.66 6.15 4.28
C LEU A 230 10.68 5.00 4.03
N LEU A 231 10.12 4.40 5.09
CA LEU A 231 9.14 3.33 4.96
C LEU A 231 7.74 3.94 4.74
N PRO A 232 6.95 3.43 3.80
CA PRO A 232 5.51 3.65 3.75
C PRO A 232 4.85 3.31 5.08
N LEU A 233 4.01 4.21 5.60
CA LEU A 233 3.31 4.01 6.88
C LEU A 233 1.84 3.74 6.68
N ARG A 234 1.24 4.47 5.74
CA ARG A 234 -0.20 4.42 5.49
C ARG A 234 -0.47 4.82 4.06
N TRP A 235 -1.42 4.14 3.45
CA TRP A 235 -2.10 4.61 2.27
C TRP A 235 -3.54 4.93 2.64
N SER A 236 -4.08 6.04 2.17
CA SER A 236 -5.47 6.43 2.46
C SER A 236 -6.16 7.11 1.28
N ILE A 237 -7.48 6.96 1.23
CA ILE A 237 -8.38 7.72 0.37
C ILE A 237 -8.98 8.85 1.20
N SER A 238 -8.96 10.05 0.63
CA SER A 238 -9.54 11.25 1.21
C SER A 238 -10.62 11.81 0.30
N MET A 239 -11.72 12.26 0.91
CA MET A 239 -12.82 12.95 0.21
C MET A 239 -12.97 14.35 0.79
N PRO A 240 -12.84 15.41 -0.03
CA PRO A 240 -12.99 16.78 0.45
C PRO A 240 -14.43 17.05 0.90
N ALA A 241 -14.60 17.97 1.85
CA ALA A 241 -15.92 18.43 2.25
C ALA A 241 -16.64 19.08 1.06
N MET A 242 -17.93 18.77 0.89
CA MET A 242 -18.77 19.41 -0.13
C MET A 242 -19.79 20.31 0.56
N SER A 243 -19.38 21.55 0.83
CA SER A 243 -20.19 22.55 1.52
C SER A 243 -21.55 22.79 0.84
N GLY A 244 -21.61 22.74 -0.49
CA GLY A 244 -22.85 22.90 -1.26
C GLY A 244 -23.84 21.72 -1.18
N ARG A 245 -23.42 20.58 -0.62
CA ARG A 245 -24.28 19.39 -0.40
C ARG A 245 -24.38 18.98 1.07
N GLY A 246 -23.86 19.81 2.00
CA GLY A 246 -23.85 19.52 3.43
C GLY A 246 -23.06 18.27 3.83
N MET A 247 -22.16 17.79 2.97
CA MET A 247 -21.39 16.56 3.24
C MET A 247 -20.04 16.92 3.88
N PRO A 248 -19.77 16.44 5.12
CA PRO A 248 -18.49 16.67 5.78
C PRO A 248 -17.37 15.91 5.06
N ALA A 249 -16.11 16.30 5.30
CA ALA A 249 -14.98 15.50 4.88
C ALA A 249 -15.06 14.12 5.55
N ILE A 250 -14.88 13.05 4.78
CA ILE A 250 -14.89 11.68 5.30
C ILE A 250 -13.47 11.38 5.83
N PRO A 251 -13.33 10.81 7.04
CA PRO A 251 -12.03 10.46 7.60
C PRO A 251 -11.24 9.52 6.67
N ASP A 252 -9.91 9.67 6.69
CA ASP A 252 -8.95 8.89 5.88
C ASP A 252 -9.17 7.37 6.01
N TYR A 253 -9.92 6.79 5.06
CA TYR A 253 -10.08 5.34 4.94
C TYR A 253 -8.87 4.76 4.23
N GLY A 254 -8.21 3.76 4.81
CA GLY A 254 -6.91 3.35 4.30
C GLY A 254 -6.29 2.16 4.99
N LEU A 255 -5.19 1.69 4.41
CA LEU A 255 -4.39 0.57 4.90
C LEU A 255 -3.10 1.10 5.52
N SER A 256 -2.73 0.55 6.66
CA SER A 256 -1.48 0.83 7.35
C SER A 256 -0.48 -0.27 7.05
N PHE A 257 0.79 0.09 6.95
CA PHE A 257 1.90 -0.83 6.79
C PHE A 257 2.48 -1.15 8.16
N THR A 258 2.36 -2.40 8.59
CA THR A 258 2.99 -2.88 9.83
C THR A 258 4.15 -3.80 9.46
N TYR A 259 5.38 -3.31 9.53
CA TYR A 259 6.57 -4.10 9.21
C TYR A 259 6.89 -5.06 10.34
N ASP A 260 7.03 -6.34 10.00
CA ASP A 260 7.30 -7.40 10.96
C ASP A 260 8.16 -8.49 10.29
N PRO A 261 9.44 -8.61 10.66
CA PRO A 261 10.36 -9.59 10.07
C PRO A 261 10.04 -11.04 10.47
N SER A 262 9.12 -11.26 11.42
CA SER A 262 8.70 -12.60 11.83
C SER A 262 7.62 -13.22 10.94
N LEU A 263 7.05 -12.44 10.01
CA LEU A 263 6.04 -12.95 9.07
C LEU A 263 6.68 -13.93 8.06
N ASP A 264 6.17 -15.16 8.04
CA ASP A 264 6.58 -16.17 7.06
C ASP A 264 5.77 -16.04 5.75
N VAL A 265 6.25 -15.21 4.83
CA VAL A 265 5.60 -14.95 3.52
C VAL A 265 6.39 -15.64 2.41
N ARG A 266 6.30 -16.98 2.35
CA ARG A 266 6.93 -17.81 1.33
C ARG A 266 5.97 -18.86 0.75
N PRO A 267 6.20 -19.34 -0.50
CA PRO A 267 5.37 -20.37 -1.10
C PRO A 267 5.35 -21.64 -0.24
N PRO A 268 4.28 -22.44 -0.30
CA PRO A 268 4.21 -23.70 0.44
C PRO A 268 5.26 -24.70 -0.04
N ASP A 269 5.92 -25.36 0.92
CA ASP A 269 6.94 -26.37 0.64
C ASP A 269 6.33 -27.61 -0.04
N GLY A 270 7.05 -28.20 -1.00
CA GLY A 270 6.67 -29.48 -1.64
C GLY A 270 5.53 -29.40 -2.66
N VAL A 271 5.00 -28.21 -2.96
CA VAL A 271 3.93 -28.04 -3.95
C VAL A 271 4.52 -27.70 -5.32
N ALA A 272 4.12 -28.45 -6.36
CA ALA A 272 4.61 -28.24 -7.72
C ALA A 272 4.18 -26.88 -8.27
N ARG A 273 5.15 -26.04 -8.61
CA ARG A 273 4.95 -24.69 -9.17
C ARG A 273 4.83 -24.76 -10.70
N PRO A 274 3.72 -24.32 -11.30
CA PRO A 274 3.62 -24.20 -12.75
C PRO A 274 4.50 -23.05 -13.28
N ASP A 275 4.97 -23.19 -14.51
CA ASP A 275 5.79 -22.22 -15.24
C ASP A 275 5.05 -21.59 -16.44
N CYS A 276 3.84 -22.06 -16.72
CA CYS A 276 2.98 -21.61 -17.82
C CYS A 276 1.50 -21.59 -17.41
N VAL A 277 0.72 -20.77 -18.11
CA VAL A 277 -0.74 -20.71 -17.97
C VAL A 277 -1.36 -21.83 -18.82
N ARG A 278 -2.21 -22.65 -18.19
CA ARG A 278 -2.93 -23.73 -18.87
C ARG A 278 -4.09 -23.21 -19.71
#